data_AF-A0A0U5JHB8-F1
#
_entry.id   AF-A0A0U5JHB8-F1
#
_cell.length_a   1.000
_cell.length_b   1.000
_cell.length_c   1.000
_cell.angle_alpha   90.00
_cell.angle_beta   90.00
_cell.angle_gamma   90.00
#
_symmetry.space_group_name_H-M   'P 1'
#
loop_
_entity.id
_entity.type
_entity.pdbx_description
1 polymer ?
#
loop_
_entity_poly.entity_id
_entity_poly.type
_entity_poly.pdbx_seq_one_letter_code
_entity_poly.pdbx_strand_id
1 'polypeptide(L)'
;MALMNDPSSLAIHLKDAIRSLNYRRVNELIQNPAFPALSAKELDEALETATPILQDHEILQSILQHPSAAELSPKTVGYLMIAAIREGSPELMNSFLEHPHFRDISPRQAEQIGLDALEFQGKDLILHLSRFSTFRLIFEKHFAEVVRCAIRTKNLSWMHELYQQERFAEIASQLFPDLIRWAFKRRDKRLLHVAIQPLHFDAQAETVLRQALFDNALTDTLGNRHEIEYRLIQLLLKHRDYLSLSSLMLQWFLEKALFLKNMPLFRHLLHHPSYPSLTSEGVAQLLVQVLSSSEEELTDKLRHHSQFKLITGAHLGGILEEAVRMKHQSMIKAILHHPNFAQIPEDSFKRMAILHMQTGDRGLQHSLLEEPHLHAKYGQMIYEAIRRNESPLIEQLINDPILKSELLAQFVRYAETDELFVSHYVIRDILRQFFLTQDAALIAPLLTLSLFRDRVKELVDQSIQFDDENLIENALLSDLLRDLFLEGLKAASKKDRQRLYHLFTSNPDFQKKPARLIQEIQRWNV
;
A
#
# COMPACT_ATOMS: atom_id res chain seq x y z
N MET A 1 -6.58 -6.05 -67.56
CA MET A 1 -5.15 -6.42 -67.40
C MET A 1 -4.21 -5.72 -68.39
N ALA A 2 -4.64 -5.30 -69.60
CA ALA A 2 -3.74 -4.64 -70.57
C ALA A 2 -3.40 -3.15 -70.27
N LEU A 3 -4.15 -2.46 -69.41
CA LEU A 3 -3.96 -1.03 -69.07
C LEU A 3 -2.88 -0.76 -67.98
N MET A 4 -2.28 -1.81 -67.41
CA MET A 4 -1.30 -1.72 -66.31
C MET A 4 0.16 -1.96 -66.74
N ASN A 5 0.41 -2.08 -68.05
CA ASN A 5 1.75 -2.28 -68.61
C ASN A 5 2.36 -0.98 -69.18
N ASP A 6 1.58 0.12 -69.16
CA ASP A 6 2.06 1.45 -69.52
C ASP A 6 2.63 2.15 -68.27
N PRO A 7 3.92 2.56 -68.26
CA PRO A 7 4.55 3.20 -67.11
C PRO A 7 3.80 4.44 -66.60
N SER A 8 3.29 5.30 -67.49
CA SER A 8 2.57 6.51 -67.08
C SER A 8 1.23 6.20 -66.40
N SER A 9 0.49 5.21 -66.92
CA SER A 9 -0.72 4.66 -66.26
C SER A 9 -0.41 4.06 -64.88
N LEU A 10 0.72 3.34 -64.76
CA LEU A 10 1.18 2.76 -63.49
C LEU A 10 1.47 3.83 -62.44
N ALA A 11 2.13 4.94 -62.82
CA ALA A 11 2.43 6.05 -61.91
C ALA A 11 1.16 6.71 -61.34
N ILE A 12 0.13 6.91 -62.18
CA ILE A 12 -1.17 7.45 -61.74
C ILE A 12 -1.83 6.50 -60.74
N HIS A 13 -1.88 5.21 -61.06
CA HIS A 13 -2.46 4.21 -60.15
C HIS A 13 -1.68 4.07 -58.84
N LEU A 14 -0.36 4.20 -58.86
CA LEU A 14 0.49 4.20 -57.67
C LEU A 14 0.19 5.43 -56.80
N LYS A 15 0.12 6.62 -57.40
CA LYS A 15 -0.26 7.86 -56.73
C LYS A 15 -1.64 7.77 -56.09
N ASP A 16 -2.62 7.21 -56.79
CA ASP A 16 -3.97 7.02 -56.28
C ASP A 16 -4.03 5.99 -55.16
N ALA A 17 -3.29 4.89 -55.27
CA ALA A 17 -3.16 3.89 -54.20
C ALA A 17 -2.53 4.50 -52.94
N ILE A 18 -1.52 5.36 -53.11
CA ILE A 18 -0.89 6.11 -52.02
C ILE A 18 -1.83 7.15 -51.42
N ARG A 19 -2.62 7.86 -52.23
CA ARG A 19 -3.59 8.85 -51.70
C ARG A 19 -4.74 8.19 -50.95
N SER A 20 -5.15 7.00 -51.38
CA SER A 20 -6.26 6.24 -50.81
C SER A 20 -5.88 5.35 -49.62
N LEU A 21 -4.64 5.41 -49.12
CA LEU A 21 -4.18 4.57 -48.02
C LEU A 21 -4.28 3.06 -48.29
N ASN A 22 -4.20 2.65 -49.57
CA ASN A 22 -4.36 1.26 -49.97
C ASN A 22 -3.02 0.51 -50.08
N TYR A 23 -2.53 0.06 -48.93
CA TYR A 23 -1.25 -0.63 -48.80
C TYR A 23 -1.11 -1.87 -49.71
N ARG A 24 -2.14 -2.74 -49.76
CA ARG A 24 -2.12 -3.94 -50.60
C ARG A 24 -1.93 -3.58 -52.07
N ARG A 25 -2.62 -2.53 -52.52
CA ARG A 25 -2.54 -2.06 -53.89
C ARG A 25 -1.17 -1.44 -54.21
N VAL A 26 -0.58 -0.71 -53.26
CA VAL A 26 0.79 -0.19 -53.41
C VAL A 26 1.79 -1.33 -53.62
N ASN A 27 1.72 -2.39 -52.80
CA ASN A 27 2.63 -3.53 -52.96
C ASN A 27 2.44 -4.24 -54.32
N GLU A 28 1.20 -4.48 -54.75
CA GLU A 28 0.91 -5.05 -56.07
C GLU A 28 1.48 -4.21 -57.23
N LEU A 29 1.47 -2.88 -57.10
CA LEU A 29 1.94 -1.96 -58.13
C LEU A 29 3.46 -1.85 -58.18
N ILE A 30 4.14 -1.92 -57.02
CA ILE A 30 5.61 -1.87 -56.93
C ILE A 30 6.23 -3.17 -57.46
N GLN A 31 5.57 -4.32 -57.26
CA GLN A 31 5.99 -5.60 -57.82
C GLN A 31 5.64 -5.77 -59.31
N ASN A 32 5.04 -4.76 -59.94
CA ASN A 32 4.71 -4.82 -61.37
C ASN A 32 6.00 -4.78 -62.22
N PRO A 33 6.14 -5.65 -63.24
CA PRO A 33 7.31 -5.62 -64.15
C PRO A 33 7.56 -4.28 -64.85
N ALA A 34 6.54 -3.42 -65.00
CA ALA A 34 6.66 -2.09 -65.56
C ALA A 34 7.12 -1.02 -64.53
N PHE A 35 7.19 -1.35 -63.24
CA PHE A 35 7.62 -0.42 -62.19
C PHE A 35 9.05 0.12 -62.40
N PRO A 36 10.08 -0.70 -62.70
CA PRO A 36 11.43 -0.20 -62.97
C PRO A 36 11.54 0.71 -64.21
N ALA A 37 10.51 0.76 -65.06
CA ALA A 37 10.47 1.58 -66.26
C ALA A 37 9.90 2.99 -66.02
N LEU A 38 9.47 3.31 -64.80
CA LEU A 38 9.02 4.65 -64.44
C LEU A 38 10.17 5.66 -64.56
N SER A 39 9.90 6.80 -65.18
CA SER A 39 10.86 7.91 -65.15
C SER A 39 11.02 8.47 -63.73
N ALA A 40 12.15 9.11 -63.45
CA ALA A 40 12.39 9.78 -62.15
C ALA A 40 11.24 10.73 -61.78
N LYS A 41 10.76 11.52 -62.75
CA LYS A 41 9.65 12.46 -62.55
C LYS A 41 8.33 11.76 -62.19
N GLU A 42 7.98 10.69 -62.90
CA GLU A 42 6.74 9.94 -62.64
C GLU A 42 6.77 9.26 -61.26
N LEU A 43 7.91 8.68 -60.90
CA LEU A 43 8.12 8.08 -59.58
C LEU A 43 8.05 9.14 -58.47
N ASP A 44 8.71 10.29 -58.67
CA ASP A 44 8.72 11.39 -57.71
C ASP A 44 7.31 11.96 -57.47
N GLU A 45 6.55 12.22 -58.54
CA GLU A 45 5.16 12.71 -58.46
C GLU A 45 4.20 11.72 -57.80
N ALA A 46 4.47 10.42 -57.87
CA ALA A 46 3.68 9.39 -57.21
C ALA A 46 3.97 9.31 -55.71
N LEU A 47 5.24 9.50 -55.31
CA LEU A 47 5.71 9.34 -53.94
C LEU A 47 5.67 10.63 -53.08
N GLU A 48 5.38 11.78 -53.70
CA GLU A 48 5.43 13.12 -53.09
C GLU A 48 4.63 13.31 -51.77
N THR A 49 3.66 12.42 -51.47
CA THR A 49 2.77 12.52 -50.29
C THR A 49 2.69 11.24 -49.46
N ALA A 50 3.66 10.35 -49.57
CA ALA A 50 3.48 8.93 -49.25
C ALA A 50 3.82 8.50 -47.80
N THR A 51 3.98 9.43 -46.87
CA THR A 51 4.52 9.17 -45.52
C THR A 51 3.76 8.18 -44.62
N PRO A 52 2.42 8.04 -44.67
CA PRO A 52 1.73 7.10 -43.78
C PRO A 52 1.80 5.62 -44.23
N ILE A 53 1.83 5.35 -45.53
CA ILE A 53 1.67 3.98 -46.08
C ILE A 53 3.00 3.30 -46.34
N LEU A 54 4.03 4.07 -46.69
CA LEU A 54 5.34 3.51 -47.06
C LEU A 54 6.17 3.12 -45.83
N GLN A 55 5.57 2.75 -44.70
CA GLN A 55 6.29 2.31 -43.50
C GLN A 55 6.67 0.82 -43.56
N ASP A 56 6.69 0.25 -44.76
CA ASP A 56 7.02 -1.14 -44.98
C ASP A 56 8.40 -1.29 -45.61
N HIS A 57 9.16 -2.21 -45.03
CA HIS A 57 10.54 -2.45 -45.39
C HIS A 57 10.71 -2.82 -46.87
N GLU A 58 9.92 -3.77 -47.37
CA GLU A 58 10.06 -4.31 -48.74
C GLU A 58 9.69 -3.25 -49.77
N ILE A 59 8.67 -2.45 -49.48
CA ILE A 59 8.25 -1.33 -50.32
C ILE A 59 9.33 -0.25 -50.38
N LEU A 60 9.87 0.19 -49.23
CA LEU A 60 10.92 1.19 -49.19
C LEU A 60 12.21 0.69 -49.87
N GLN A 61 12.56 -0.57 -49.66
CA GLN A 61 13.72 -1.19 -50.30
C GLN A 61 13.54 -1.28 -51.82
N SER A 62 12.35 -1.63 -52.30
CA SER A 62 12.04 -1.67 -53.74
C SER A 62 12.13 -0.29 -54.39
N ILE A 63 11.71 0.76 -53.66
CA ILE A 63 11.86 2.15 -54.11
C ILE A 63 13.34 2.55 -54.18
N LEU A 64 14.15 2.19 -53.18
CA LEU A 64 15.59 2.48 -53.19
C LEU A 64 16.37 1.72 -54.28
N GLN A 65 15.92 0.51 -54.62
CA GLN A 65 16.50 -0.30 -55.69
C GLN A 65 16.03 0.14 -57.09
N HIS A 66 15.06 1.05 -57.18
CA HIS A 66 14.56 1.54 -58.45
C HIS A 66 15.67 2.26 -59.24
N PRO A 67 15.83 2.04 -60.57
CA PRO A 67 16.91 2.65 -61.36
C PRO A 67 16.99 4.17 -61.24
N SER A 68 15.83 4.82 -61.19
CA SER A 68 15.68 6.27 -61.07
C SER A 68 15.73 6.81 -59.62
N ALA A 69 16.01 5.97 -58.62
CA ALA A 69 15.92 6.36 -57.20
C ALA A 69 16.88 7.51 -56.85
N ALA A 70 18.08 7.53 -57.43
CA ALA A 70 19.09 8.57 -57.17
C ALA A 70 18.67 9.98 -57.66
N GLU A 71 17.66 10.07 -58.53
CA GLU A 71 17.17 11.31 -59.14
C GLU A 71 15.90 11.85 -58.44
N LEU A 72 15.46 11.22 -57.35
CA LEU A 72 14.30 11.67 -56.58
C LEU A 72 14.52 13.06 -56.00
N SER A 73 13.45 13.87 -55.97
CA SER A 73 13.55 15.23 -55.45
C SER A 73 13.84 15.24 -53.95
N PRO A 74 14.46 16.32 -53.43
CA PRO A 74 14.67 16.46 -51.98
C PRO A 74 13.38 16.31 -51.19
N LYS A 75 12.24 16.77 -51.75
CA LYS A 75 10.94 16.63 -51.13
C LYS A 75 10.57 15.15 -50.94
N THR A 76 10.66 14.33 -51.98
CA THR A 76 10.32 12.90 -51.87
C THR A 76 11.29 12.16 -50.96
N VAL A 77 12.59 12.43 -51.09
CA VAL A 77 13.63 11.86 -50.22
C VAL A 77 13.33 12.14 -48.74
N GLY A 78 12.93 13.38 -48.41
CA GLY A 78 12.55 13.74 -47.05
C GLY A 78 11.37 12.92 -46.50
N TYR A 79 10.34 12.67 -47.33
CA TYR A 79 9.21 11.83 -46.92
C TYR A 79 9.55 10.35 -46.79
N LEU A 80 10.39 9.83 -47.69
CA LEU A 80 10.87 8.45 -47.60
C LEU A 80 11.76 8.24 -46.35
N MET A 81 12.59 9.22 -45.99
CA MET A 81 13.35 9.17 -44.74
C MET A 81 12.43 9.13 -43.51
N ILE A 82 11.36 9.93 -43.49
CA ILE A 82 10.36 9.88 -42.40
C ILE A 82 9.73 8.49 -42.31
N ALA A 83 9.38 7.89 -43.45
CA ALA A 83 8.81 6.55 -43.48
C ALA A 83 9.82 5.49 -42.99
N ALA A 84 11.08 5.57 -43.41
CA ALA A 84 12.16 4.70 -42.95
C ALA A 84 12.43 4.82 -41.44
N ILE A 85 12.34 6.04 -40.88
CA ILE A 85 12.45 6.27 -39.44
C ILE A 85 11.31 5.59 -38.66
N ARG A 86 10.09 5.61 -39.20
CA ARG A 86 8.92 4.99 -38.54
C ARG A 86 8.91 3.47 -38.67
N GLU A 87 9.39 2.96 -39.80
CA GLU A 87 9.58 1.52 -40.01
C GLU A 87 10.69 0.98 -39.10
N GLY A 88 11.79 1.73 -38.96
CA GLY A 88 12.83 1.46 -37.99
C GLY A 88 14.02 0.64 -38.49
N SER A 89 14.20 0.50 -39.81
CA SER A 89 15.37 -0.12 -40.41
C SER A 89 16.57 0.84 -40.50
N PRO A 90 17.69 0.54 -39.80
CA PRO A 90 18.92 1.31 -39.94
C PRO A 90 19.51 1.29 -41.35
N GLU A 91 19.29 0.22 -42.10
CA GLU A 91 19.81 0.04 -43.46
C GLU A 91 19.15 1.02 -44.44
N LEU A 92 17.82 1.13 -44.37
CA LEU A 92 17.05 2.08 -45.17
C LEU A 92 17.42 3.52 -44.80
N MET A 93 17.49 3.83 -43.50
CA MET A 93 17.88 5.15 -43.02
C MET A 93 19.28 5.54 -43.50
N ASN A 94 20.28 4.64 -43.44
CA ASN A 94 21.61 4.92 -43.95
C ASN A 94 21.62 5.16 -45.46
N SER A 95 20.85 4.39 -46.22
CA SER A 95 20.73 4.57 -47.67
C SER A 95 20.15 5.95 -48.03
N PHE A 96 19.17 6.44 -47.27
CA PHE A 96 18.63 7.79 -47.47
C PHE A 96 19.57 8.91 -47.00
N LEU A 97 20.37 8.68 -45.96
CA LEU A 97 21.38 9.64 -45.50
C LEU A 97 22.51 9.85 -46.52
N GLU A 98 22.83 8.80 -47.30
CA GLU A 98 23.81 8.83 -48.39
C GLU A 98 23.23 9.39 -49.69
N HIS A 99 21.91 9.58 -49.78
CA HIS A 99 21.25 10.08 -50.97
C HIS A 99 21.70 11.50 -51.33
N PRO A 100 22.03 11.81 -52.61
CA PRO A 100 22.59 13.11 -53.03
C PRO A 100 21.74 14.31 -52.60
N HIS A 101 20.43 14.19 -52.71
CA HIS A 101 19.46 15.24 -52.40
C HIS A 101 19.02 15.32 -50.93
N PHE A 102 19.55 14.46 -50.05
CA PHE A 102 19.19 14.50 -48.63
C PHE A 102 19.59 15.81 -47.95
N ARG A 103 20.67 16.45 -48.40
CA ARG A 103 21.13 17.73 -47.85
C ARG A 103 20.24 18.92 -48.24
N ASP A 104 19.46 18.76 -49.30
CA ASP A 104 18.64 19.82 -49.90
C ASP A 104 17.17 19.76 -49.42
N ILE A 105 16.86 18.89 -48.46
CA ILE A 105 15.51 18.76 -47.91
C ILE A 105 15.04 20.09 -47.28
N SER A 106 13.74 20.33 -47.33
CA SER A 106 13.19 21.57 -46.76
C SER A 106 13.35 21.60 -45.22
N PRO A 107 13.47 22.79 -44.60
CA PRO A 107 13.58 22.91 -43.14
C PRO A 107 12.42 22.24 -42.38
N ARG A 108 11.20 22.29 -42.95
CA ARG A 108 10.01 21.64 -42.37
C ARG A 108 10.15 20.11 -42.35
N GLN A 109 10.75 19.53 -43.39
CA GLN A 109 10.98 18.09 -43.45
C GLN A 109 12.13 17.70 -42.52
N ALA A 110 13.20 18.48 -42.46
CA ALA A 110 14.27 18.27 -41.50
C ALA A 110 13.75 18.29 -40.05
N GLU A 111 12.86 19.25 -39.70
CA GLU A 111 12.23 19.29 -38.38
C GLU A 111 11.41 18.03 -38.09
N GLN A 112 10.58 17.58 -39.04
CA GLN A 112 9.81 16.34 -38.87
C GLN A 112 10.71 15.11 -38.73
N ILE A 113 11.74 14.96 -39.57
CA ILE A 113 12.72 13.86 -39.49
C ILE A 113 13.41 13.88 -38.13
N GLY A 114 13.80 15.06 -37.63
CA GLY A 114 14.43 15.21 -36.33
C GLY A 114 13.50 14.76 -35.18
N LEU A 115 12.24 15.20 -35.19
CA LEU A 115 11.27 14.81 -34.17
C LEU A 115 10.94 13.32 -34.21
N ASP A 116 10.70 12.75 -35.39
CA ASP A 116 10.42 11.32 -35.55
C ASP A 116 11.64 10.48 -35.14
N ALA A 117 12.87 10.95 -35.41
CA ALA A 117 14.08 10.27 -34.93
C ALA A 117 14.15 10.24 -33.39
N LEU A 118 13.70 11.30 -32.70
CA LEU A 118 13.65 11.33 -31.24
C LEU A 118 12.56 10.42 -30.67
N GLU A 119 11.42 10.34 -31.36
CA GLU A 119 10.26 9.55 -30.95
C GLU A 119 10.44 8.05 -31.20
N PHE A 120 10.99 7.66 -32.33
CA PHE A 120 11.05 6.25 -32.75
C PHE A 120 12.45 5.65 -32.62
N GLN A 121 13.50 6.43 -32.85
CA GLN A 121 14.87 5.92 -33.01
C GLN A 121 15.76 6.18 -31.79
N GLY A 122 17.05 5.82 -31.86
CA GLY A 122 17.99 5.91 -30.75
C GLY A 122 19.24 6.74 -31.04
N LYS A 123 20.21 6.66 -30.11
CA LYS A 123 21.45 7.47 -30.10
C LYS A 123 22.13 7.55 -31.47
N ASP A 124 22.29 6.42 -32.15
CA ASP A 124 23.15 6.33 -33.33
C ASP A 124 22.63 7.16 -34.50
N LEU A 125 21.32 7.11 -34.77
CA LEU A 125 20.71 7.95 -35.80
C LEU A 125 20.78 9.44 -35.43
N ILE A 126 20.50 9.78 -34.16
CA ILE A 126 20.57 11.16 -33.70
C ILE A 126 21.98 11.72 -33.85
N LEU A 127 23.01 10.94 -33.51
CA LEU A 127 24.41 11.34 -33.73
C LEU A 127 24.76 11.46 -35.22
N HIS A 128 24.24 10.58 -36.07
CA HIS A 128 24.46 10.67 -37.52
C HIS A 128 23.80 11.93 -38.09
N LEU A 129 22.53 12.19 -37.77
CA LEU A 129 21.80 13.39 -38.17
C LEU A 129 22.47 14.66 -37.62
N SER A 130 23.03 14.63 -36.41
CA SER A 130 23.74 15.77 -35.81
C SER A 130 24.99 16.22 -36.59
N ARG A 131 25.50 15.41 -37.53
CA ARG A 131 26.59 15.81 -38.45
C ARG A 131 26.16 16.89 -39.44
N PHE A 132 24.85 17.03 -39.67
CA PHE A 132 24.26 18.06 -40.51
C PHE A 132 23.83 19.24 -39.64
N SER A 133 24.22 20.46 -40.02
CA SER A 133 23.97 21.68 -39.22
C SER A 133 22.50 21.92 -38.93
N THR A 134 21.61 21.65 -39.89
CA THR A 134 20.16 21.80 -39.75
C THR A 134 19.60 20.95 -38.61
N PHE A 135 19.98 19.66 -38.57
CA PHE A 135 19.53 18.73 -37.55
C PHE A 135 20.16 18.99 -36.19
N ARG A 136 21.43 19.42 -36.16
CA ARG A 136 22.07 19.86 -34.92
C ARG A 136 21.28 20.99 -34.26
N LEU A 137 20.87 22.01 -35.01
CA LEU A 137 20.04 23.11 -34.49
C LEU A 137 18.66 22.62 -34.01
N ILE A 138 18.07 21.64 -34.68
CA ILE A 138 16.80 21.02 -34.27
C ILE A 138 16.97 20.29 -32.94
N PHE A 139 17.99 19.45 -32.79
CA PHE A 139 18.24 18.73 -31.53
C PHE A 139 18.64 19.66 -30.39
N GLU A 140 19.36 20.74 -30.70
CA GLU A 140 19.64 21.81 -29.74
C GLU A 140 18.34 22.52 -29.32
N LYS A 141 17.40 22.79 -30.24
CA LYS A 141 16.08 23.37 -29.93
C LYS A 141 15.21 22.42 -29.10
N HIS A 142 15.25 21.12 -29.40
CA HIS A 142 14.43 20.07 -28.78
C HIS A 142 15.21 19.20 -27.78
N PHE A 143 16.14 19.81 -27.03
CA PHE A 143 17.04 19.09 -26.13
C PHE A 143 16.32 18.20 -25.10
N ALA A 144 15.16 18.62 -24.59
CA ALA A 144 14.35 17.79 -23.69
C ALA A 144 13.91 16.47 -24.32
N GLU A 145 13.54 16.47 -25.60
CA GLU A 145 13.17 15.25 -26.32
C GLU A 145 14.39 14.35 -26.60
N VAL A 146 15.58 14.93 -26.76
CA VAL A 146 16.86 14.17 -26.83
C VAL A 146 17.07 13.39 -25.54
N VAL A 147 16.86 14.02 -24.39
CA VAL A 147 16.99 13.34 -23.10
C VAL A 147 15.88 12.31 -22.91
N ARG A 148 14.62 12.59 -23.27
CA ARG A 148 13.54 11.59 -23.21
C ARG A 148 13.82 10.39 -24.11
N CYS A 149 14.38 10.59 -25.30
CA CYS A 149 14.83 9.53 -26.18
C CYS A 149 15.89 8.66 -25.50
N ALA A 150 16.87 9.26 -24.84
CA ALA A 150 17.91 8.54 -24.11
C ALA A 150 17.35 7.73 -22.91
N ILE A 151 16.34 8.26 -22.20
CA ILE A 151 15.59 7.53 -21.15
C ILE A 151 14.81 6.35 -21.75
N ARG A 152 14.05 6.59 -22.83
CA ARG A 152 13.21 5.59 -23.52
C ARG A 152 14.05 4.42 -24.05
N THR A 153 15.17 4.73 -24.69
CA THR A 153 16.14 3.75 -25.21
C THR A 153 17.03 3.15 -24.12
N LYS A 154 16.93 3.64 -22.89
CA LYS A 154 17.66 3.18 -21.71
C LYS A 154 19.19 3.24 -21.88
N ASN A 155 19.68 4.21 -22.66
CA ASN A 155 21.10 4.35 -22.98
C ASN A 155 21.84 5.17 -21.91
N LEU A 156 22.50 4.49 -20.98
CA LEU A 156 23.17 5.12 -19.82
C LEU A 156 24.38 5.98 -20.21
N SER A 157 25.20 5.54 -21.16
CA SER A 157 26.38 6.30 -21.57
C SER A 157 25.96 7.63 -22.22
N TRP A 158 24.93 7.58 -23.05
CA TRP A 158 24.36 8.80 -23.65
C TRP A 158 23.80 9.75 -22.60
N MET A 159 23.08 9.23 -21.61
CA MET A 159 22.56 10.04 -20.51
C MET A 159 23.66 10.72 -19.69
N HIS A 160 24.80 10.05 -19.50
CA HIS A 160 25.96 10.67 -18.87
C HIS A 160 26.56 11.80 -19.70
N GLU A 161 26.67 11.63 -21.02
CA GLU A 161 27.12 12.68 -21.94
C GLU A 161 26.16 13.89 -21.94
N LEU A 162 24.85 13.63 -21.96
CA LEU A 162 23.82 14.68 -21.96
C LEU A 162 23.79 15.46 -20.63
N TYR A 163 23.98 14.78 -19.51
CA TYR A 163 24.01 15.41 -18.19
C TYR A 163 25.18 16.39 -18.01
N GLN A 164 26.32 16.16 -18.67
CA GLN A 164 27.48 17.05 -18.59
C GLN A 164 27.25 18.39 -19.33
N GLN A 165 26.16 18.53 -20.09
CA GLN A 165 25.83 19.76 -20.78
C GLN A 165 25.14 20.75 -19.85
N GLU A 166 25.54 22.02 -19.88
CA GLU A 166 24.99 23.07 -19.00
C GLU A 166 23.46 23.19 -19.08
N ARG A 167 22.92 23.00 -20.28
CA ARG A 167 21.47 23.07 -20.56
C ARG A 167 20.65 21.97 -19.90
N PHE A 168 21.28 20.89 -19.43
CA PHE A 168 20.56 19.84 -18.71
C PHE A 168 19.91 20.37 -17.44
N ALA A 169 20.60 21.28 -16.73
CA ALA A 169 20.07 21.88 -15.50
C ALA A 169 18.78 22.69 -15.75
N GLU A 170 18.66 23.32 -16.92
CA GLU A 170 17.50 24.15 -17.30
C GLU A 170 16.22 23.32 -17.51
N ILE A 171 16.38 22.09 -18.00
CA ILE A 171 15.26 21.21 -18.34
C ILE A 171 15.05 20.06 -17.34
N ALA A 172 15.93 19.92 -16.35
CA ALA A 172 15.93 18.80 -15.41
C ALA A 172 14.59 18.64 -14.67
N SER A 173 13.94 19.74 -14.28
CA SER A 173 12.63 19.71 -13.61
C SER A 173 11.53 19.13 -14.49
N GLN A 174 11.55 19.41 -15.79
CA GLN A 174 10.58 18.88 -16.77
C GLN A 174 10.73 17.38 -16.99
N LEU A 175 11.95 16.86 -16.80
CA LEU A 175 12.31 15.48 -17.00
C LEU A 175 12.35 14.66 -15.71
N PHE A 176 12.27 15.33 -14.57
CA PHE A 176 12.43 14.73 -13.25
C PHE A 176 11.55 13.50 -13.03
N PRO A 177 10.25 13.49 -13.37
CA PRO A 177 9.40 12.30 -13.18
C PRO A 177 9.91 11.07 -13.92
N ASP A 178 10.36 11.23 -15.15
CA ASP A 178 10.82 10.12 -15.98
C ASP A 178 12.22 9.65 -15.54
N LEU A 179 13.11 10.60 -15.24
CA LEU A 179 14.45 10.34 -14.75
C LEU A 179 14.46 9.61 -13.42
N ILE A 180 13.66 10.08 -12.45
CA ILE A 180 13.65 9.51 -11.11
C ILE A 180 13.06 8.10 -11.12
N ARG A 181 11.97 7.87 -11.88
CA ARG A 181 11.39 6.53 -12.08
C ARG A 181 12.37 5.58 -12.74
N TRP A 182 13.10 6.04 -13.76
CA TRP A 182 14.10 5.24 -14.45
C TRP A 182 15.28 4.90 -13.53
N ALA A 183 15.77 5.88 -12.76
CA ALA A 183 16.84 5.69 -11.79
C ALA A 183 16.46 4.66 -10.71
N PHE A 184 15.25 4.74 -10.14
CA PHE A 184 14.74 3.76 -9.18
C PHE A 184 14.60 2.36 -9.78
N LYS A 185 14.03 2.25 -10.99
CA LYS A 185 13.87 0.96 -11.68
C LYS A 185 15.20 0.27 -11.96
N ARG A 186 16.25 1.03 -12.30
CA ARG A 186 17.59 0.48 -12.56
C ARG A 186 18.45 0.32 -11.32
N ARG A 187 18.04 0.90 -10.18
CA ARG A 187 18.83 0.92 -8.94
C ARG A 187 20.21 1.58 -9.15
N ASP A 188 20.28 2.56 -10.05
CA ASP A 188 21.54 3.16 -10.46
C ASP A 188 21.84 4.43 -9.64
N LYS A 189 22.91 4.36 -8.84
CA LYS A 189 23.34 5.43 -7.94
C LYS A 189 23.76 6.71 -8.70
N ARG A 190 24.33 6.57 -9.89
CA ARG A 190 24.76 7.71 -10.70
C ARG A 190 23.55 8.38 -11.34
N LEU A 191 22.58 7.61 -11.84
CA LEU A 191 21.32 8.17 -12.34
C LEU A 191 20.52 8.89 -11.25
N LEU A 192 20.47 8.35 -10.03
CA LEU A 192 19.83 9.05 -8.89
C LEU A 192 20.49 10.40 -8.62
N HIS A 193 21.83 10.45 -8.65
CA HIS A 193 22.56 11.71 -8.47
C HIS A 193 22.23 12.71 -9.59
N VAL A 194 22.26 12.25 -10.85
CA VAL A 194 21.91 13.05 -12.04
C VAL A 194 20.48 13.58 -11.99
N ALA A 195 19.52 12.78 -11.50
CA ALA A 195 18.12 13.18 -11.43
C ALA A 195 17.86 14.21 -10.33
N ILE A 196 18.56 14.11 -9.20
CA ILE A 196 18.23 14.89 -7.99
C ILE A 196 19.03 16.18 -7.90
N GLN A 197 20.35 16.14 -8.15
CA GLN A 197 21.23 17.28 -7.93
C GLN A 197 20.81 18.59 -8.66
N PRO A 198 20.35 18.57 -9.92
CA PRO A 198 19.97 19.81 -10.61
C PRO A 198 18.59 20.32 -10.21
N LEU A 199 17.80 19.53 -9.48
CA LEU A 199 16.41 19.84 -9.19
C LEU A 199 16.29 21.02 -8.23
N HIS A 200 15.17 21.74 -8.34
CA HIS A 200 14.70 22.58 -7.24
C HIS A 200 13.52 21.87 -6.57
N PHE A 201 13.58 21.63 -5.26
CA PHE A 201 12.49 20.93 -4.56
C PHE A 201 11.32 21.89 -4.29
N ASP A 202 10.33 21.83 -5.18
CA ASP A 202 9.00 22.38 -4.96
C ASP A 202 7.99 21.27 -4.61
N ALA A 203 6.73 21.64 -4.34
CA ALA A 203 5.69 20.68 -3.97
C ALA A 203 5.42 19.62 -5.05
N GLN A 204 5.58 19.96 -6.33
CA GLN A 204 5.38 19.03 -7.44
C GLN A 204 6.53 18.02 -7.50
N ALA A 205 7.76 18.49 -7.44
CA ALA A 205 8.96 17.67 -7.38
C ALA A 205 8.94 16.70 -6.19
N GLU A 206 8.56 17.18 -5.00
CA GLU A 206 8.41 16.31 -3.83
C GLU A 206 7.31 15.26 -4.01
N THR A 207 6.17 15.64 -4.59
CA THR A 207 5.07 14.69 -4.87
C THR A 207 5.53 13.59 -5.83
N VAL A 208 6.23 13.97 -6.90
CA VAL A 208 6.79 13.02 -7.87
C VAL A 208 7.83 12.11 -7.24
N LEU A 209 8.74 12.66 -6.42
CA LEU A 209 9.76 11.87 -5.71
C LEU A 209 9.10 10.85 -4.77
N ARG A 210 8.09 11.30 -4.00
CA ARG A 210 7.30 10.43 -3.13
C ARG A 210 6.61 9.36 -3.94
N GLN A 211 5.87 9.71 -4.99
CA GLN A 211 5.20 8.73 -5.83
C GLN A 211 6.19 7.72 -6.39
N ALA A 212 7.35 8.14 -6.89
CA ALA A 212 8.38 7.22 -7.39
C ALA A 212 8.97 6.30 -6.30
N LEU A 213 9.00 6.75 -5.04
CA LEU A 213 9.40 5.95 -3.87
C LEU A 213 8.33 4.95 -3.41
N PHE A 214 7.04 5.31 -3.55
CA PHE A 214 5.90 4.50 -3.13
C PHE A 214 5.35 3.59 -4.24
N ASP A 215 5.58 3.93 -5.50
CA ASP A 215 5.22 3.09 -6.64
C ASP A 215 5.95 1.74 -6.51
N ASN A 216 5.21 0.65 -6.71
CA ASN A 216 5.65 -0.76 -6.58
C ASN A 216 6.86 -1.17 -7.46
N ALA A 217 7.56 -0.24 -8.10
CA ALA A 217 8.82 -0.46 -8.81
C ALA A 217 9.95 -0.98 -7.88
N LEU A 218 9.81 -0.81 -6.57
CA LEU A 218 10.69 -1.37 -5.54
C LEU A 218 10.11 -2.66 -4.92
N THR A 219 9.34 -3.44 -5.69
CA THR A 219 8.87 -4.76 -5.25
C THR A 219 10.07 -5.68 -4.99
N ASP A 220 10.08 -6.18 -3.76
CA ASP A 220 11.27 -6.54 -3.01
C ASP A 220 11.53 -8.05 -3.10
N THR A 221 12.15 -8.49 -4.20
CA THR A 221 12.67 -9.87 -4.32
C THR A 221 14.18 -9.97 -4.12
N LEU A 222 14.88 -8.83 -3.99
CA LEU A 222 16.35 -8.78 -4.08
C LEU A 222 17.04 -7.90 -3.02
N GLY A 223 16.36 -7.41 -1.98
CA GLY A 223 16.99 -6.79 -0.80
C GLY A 223 17.64 -5.40 -0.98
N ASN A 224 17.85 -4.92 -2.20
CA ASN A 224 18.55 -3.65 -2.46
C ASN A 224 17.69 -2.37 -2.36
N ARG A 225 16.42 -2.47 -1.94
CA ARG A 225 15.56 -1.29 -1.71
C ARG A 225 16.17 -0.34 -0.68
N HIS A 226 16.66 -0.89 0.42
CA HIS A 226 17.26 -0.17 1.53
C HIS A 226 18.49 0.64 1.11
N GLU A 227 19.32 0.09 0.21
CA GLU A 227 20.54 0.75 -0.26
C GLU A 227 20.24 2.00 -1.09
N ILE A 228 19.20 1.93 -1.94
CA ILE A 228 18.74 3.05 -2.76
C ILE A 228 18.09 4.12 -1.89
N GLU A 229 17.21 3.73 -0.96
CA GLU A 229 16.58 4.66 -0.02
C GLU A 229 17.63 5.37 0.85
N TYR A 230 18.62 4.63 1.37
CA TYR A 230 19.73 5.21 2.11
C TYR A 230 20.55 6.18 1.25
N ARG A 231 20.80 5.84 -0.01
CA ARG A 231 21.53 6.71 -0.93
C ARG A 231 20.75 7.98 -1.27
N LEU A 232 19.44 7.86 -1.46
CA LEU A 232 18.55 8.99 -1.66
C LEU A 232 18.64 9.94 -0.47
N ILE A 233 18.53 9.42 0.75
CA ILE A 233 18.67 10.21 1.98
C ILE A 233 20.01 10.95 1.99
N GLN A 234 21.12 10.26 1.69
CA GLN A 234 22.44 10.90 1.61
C GLN A 234 22.51 12.02 0.56
N LEU A 235 21.85 11.86 -0.59
CA LEU A 235 21.82 12.87 -1.66
C LEU A 235 21.01 14.09 -1.24
N LEU A 236 19.83 13.87 -0.66
CA LEU A 236 18.92 14.92 -0.22
C LEU A 236 19.46 15.70 0.98
N LEU A 237 20.14 15.05 1.93
CA LEU A 237 20.82 15.73 3.05
C LEU A 237 21.92 16.69 2.58
N LYS A 238 22.54 16.41 1.42
CA LYS A 238 23.58 17.24 0.80
C LYS A 238 23.01 18.19 -0.25
N HIS A 239 21.70 18.16 -0.48
CA HIS A 239 21.06 18.96 -1.51
C HIS A 239 20.94 20.41 -1.08
N ARG A 240 21.07 21.35 -2.03
CA ARG A 240 20.98 22.80 -1.78
C ARG A 240 19.66 23.21 -1.14
N ASP A 241 18.59 22.51 -1.50
CA ASP A 241 17.22 22.77 -1.03
C ASP A 241 16.82 21.90 0.17
N TYR A 242 17.79 21.25 0.84
CA TYR A 242 17.51 20.43 2.02
C TYR A 242 16.67 21.20 3.05
N LEU A 243 17.08 22.43 3.37
CA LEU A 243 16.41 23.26 4.38
C LEU A 243 14.99 23.72 3.97
N SER A 244 14.65 23.64 2.69
CA SER A 244 13.32 24.00 2.17
C SER A 244 12.40 22.79 1.96
N LEU A 245 12.82 21.58 2.35
CA LEU A 245 11.97 20.40 2.27
C LEU A 245 10.69 20.58 3.09
N SER A 246 9.55 20.13 2.55
CA SER A 246 8.27 20.20 3.25
C SER A 246 8.26 19.36 4.53
N SER A 247 7.31 19.64 5.42
CA SER A 247 7.10 18.82 6.62
C SER A 247 6.73 17.37 6.29
N LEU A 248 6.06 17.12 5.15
CA LEU A 248 5.73 15.77 4.68
C LEU A 248 6.99 15.00 4.25
N MET A 249 7.90 15.65 3.53
CA MET A 249 9.19 15.03 3.20
C MET A 249 10.02 14.80 4.45
N LEU A 250 10.08 15.76 5.37
CA LEU A 250 10.79 15.59 6.64
C LEU A 250 10.22 14.42 7.47
N GLN A 251 8.90 14.25 7.50
CA GLN A 251 8.27 13.12 8.18
C GLN A 251 8.75 11.79 7.60
N TRP A 252 8.76 11.66 6.26
CA TRP A 252 9.28 10.46 5.59
C TRP A 252 10.76 10.21 5.94
N PHE A 253 11.58 11.26 6.02
CA PHE A 253 12.98 11.15 6.44
C PHE A 253 13.12 10.60 7.86
N LEU A 254 12.30 11.10 8.79
CA LEU A 254 12.29 10.65 10.18
C LEU A 254 11.87 9.18 10.29
N GLU A 255 10.79 8.79 9.61
CA GLU A 255 10.34 7.38 9.54
C GLU A 255 11.42 6.46 8.98
N LYS A 256 12.10 6.88 7.91
CA LYS A 256 13.19 6.09 7.31
C LYS A 256 14.42 6.02 8.21
N ALA A 257 14.75 7.08 8.94
CA ALA A 257 15.83 7.03 9.91
C ALA A 257 15.54 5.99 11.02
N LEU A 258 14.29 5.87 11.48
CA LEU A 258 13.88 4.85 12.45
C LEU A 258 13.93 3.45 11.86
N PHE A 259 13.37 3.26 10.66
CA PHE A 259 13.38 1.97 9.97
C PHE A 259 14.81 1.45 9.70
N LEU A 260 15.72 2.34 9.30
CA LEU A 260 17.14 2.02 9.09
C LEU A 260 17.95 1.97 10.40
N LYS A 261 17.31 2.16 11.55
CA LYS A 261 17.94 2.24 12.89
C LYS A 261 19.09 3.26 12.96
N ASN A 262 19.00 4.34 12.20
CA ASN A 262 20.01 5.40 12.13
C ASN A 262 19.63 6.56 13.06
N MET A 263 19.84 6.37 14.36
CA MET A 263 19.53 7.39 15.37
C MET A 263 20.31 8.71 15.23
N PRO A 264 21.60 8.73 14.81
CA PRO A 264 22.29 9.98 14.51
C PRO A 264 21.58 10.82 13.44
N LEU A 265 21.12 10.17 12.37
CA LEU A 265 20.32 10.85 11.34
C LEU A 265 19.00 11.36 11.91
N PHE A 266 18.29 10.54 12.69
CA PHE A 266 17.04 10.96 13.32
C PHE A 266 17.23 12.21 14.18
N ARG A 267 18.25 12.21 15.07
CA ARG A 267 18.59 13.37 15.91
C ARG A 267 18.91 14.61 15.06
N HIS A 268 19.64 14.46 13.96
CA HIS A 268 19.92 15.56 13.05
C HIS A 268 18.64 16.15 12.44
N LEU A 269 17.70 15.30 12.00
CA LEU A 269 16.44 15.71 11.37
C LEU A 269 15.49 16.43 12.33
N LEU A 270 15.56 16.16 13.64
CA LEU A 270 14.77 16.90 14.64
C LEU A 270 15.14 18.40 14.71
N HIS A 271 16.33 18.78 14.22
CA HIS A 271 16.77 20.18 14.15
C HIS A 271 16.40 20.87 12.82
N HIS A 272 15.66 20.19 11.94
CA HIS A 272 15.27 20.73 10.65
C HIS A 272 14.26 21.89 10.78
N PRO A 273 14.34 22.96 9.96
CA PRO A 273 13.41 24.09 10.04
C PRO A 273 11.92 23.72 9.91
N SER A 274 11.62 22.67 9.13
CA SER A 274 10.26 22.17 8.93
C SER A 274 9.74 21.25 10.05
N TYR A 275 10.57 20.92 11.06
CA TYR A 275 10.18 20.04 12.17
C TYR A 275 8.98 20.57 12.97
N PRO A 276 8.93 21.86 13.39
CA PRO A 276 7.78 22.41 14.09
C PRO A 276 6.46 22.36 13.27
N SER A 277 6.57 22.24 11.95
CA SER A 277 5.47 22.21 10.99
C SER A 277 5.00 20.79 10.63
N LEU A 278 5.51 19.76 11.33
CA LEU A 278 4.95 18.41 11.25
C LEU A 278 3.46 18.43 11.61
N THR A 279 2.69 17.49 11.07
CA THR A 279 1.26 17.34 11.41
C THR A 279 1.12 16.56 12.72
N SER A 280 -0.03 16.68 13.39
CA SER A 280 -0.32 15.86 14.58
C SER A 280 -0.34 14.36 14.27
N GLU A 281 -0.85 13.98 13.09
CA GLU A 281 -0.79 12.60 12.59
C GLU A 281 0.66 12.13 12.40
N GLY A 282 1.52 12.94 11.79
CA GLY A 282 2.93 12.60 11.59
C GLY A 282 3.69 12.43 12.90
N VAL A 283 3.45 13.31 13.88
CA VAL A 283 4.03 13.18 15.23
C VAL A 283 3.53 11.92 15.92
N ALA A 284 2.24 11.58 15.78
CA ALA A 284 1.69 10.37 16.36
C ALA A 284 2.32 9.09 15.76
N GLN A 285 2.48 9.03 14.44
CA GLN A 285 3.11 7.90 13.76
C GLN A 285 4.58 7.73 14.19
N LEU A 286 5.34 8.83 14.27
CA LEU A 286 6.72 8.80 14.76
C LEU A 286 6.80 8.34 16.22
N LEU A 287 5.89 8.80 17.09
CA LEU A 287 5.86 8.38 18.50
C LEU A 287 5.69 6.86 18.66
N VAL A 288 4.76 6.24 17.92
CA VAL A 288 4.57 4.78 17.95
C VAL A 288 5.84 4.04 17.52
N GLN A 289 6.50 4.51 16.45
CA GLN A 289 7.72 3.88 15.95
C GLN A 289 8.90 4.03 16.91
N VAL A 290 9.07 5.21 17.53
CA VAL A 290 10.15 5.46 18.50
C VAL A 290 9.94 4.70 19.81
N LEU A 291 8.69 4.60 20.29
CA LEU A 291 8.36 3.78 21.46
C LEU A 291 8.79 2.32 21.25
N SER A 292 8.53 1.80 20.06
CA SER A 292 8.93 0.43 19.66
C SER A 292 10.45 0.23 19.63
N SER A 293 11.24 1.30 19.48
CA SER A 293 12.71 1.24 19.47
C SER A 293 13.36 1.49 20.84
N SER A 294 12.57 1.71 21.90
CA SER A 294 13.06 1.95 23.27
C SER A 294 13.99 3.16 23.45
N GLU A 295 13.86 4.18 22.59
CA GLU A 295 14.68 5.41 22.65
C GLU A 295 13.96 6.50 23.47
N GLU A 296 14.10 6.46 24.80
CA GLU A 296 13.39 7.36 25.72
C GLU A 296 13.63 8.86 25.43
N GLU A 297 14.87 9.25 25.11
CA GLU A 297 15.23 10.64 24.80
C GLU A 297 14.43 11.19 23.61
N LEU A 298 14.22 10.35 22.58
CA LEU A 298 13.52 10.73 21.36
C LEU A 298 12.00 10.77 21.58
N THR A 299 11.49 9.80 22.35
CA THR A 299 10.10 9.78 22.80
C THR A 299 9.78 11.06 23.56
N ASP A 300 10.67 11.48 24.46
CA ASP A 300 10.51 12.73 25.21
C ASP A 300 10.54 13.95 24.30
N LYS A 301 11.44 14.03 23.32
CA LYS A 301 11.45 15.14 22.36
C LYS A 301 10.14 15.25 21.58
N LEU A 302 9.62 14.14 21.06
CA LEU A 302 8.36 14.12 20.33
C LEU A 302 7.14 14.41 21.21
N ARG A 303 7.15 13.96 22.47
CA ARG A 303 6.11 14.27 23.48
C ARG A 303 5.97 15.78 23.72
N HIS A 304 7.08 16.51 23.70
CA HIS A 304 7.07 17.97 23.89
C HIS A 304 6.81 18.75 22.59
N HIS A 305 6.56 18.07 21.47
CA HIS A 305 6.21 18.74 20.22
C HIS A 305 4.89 19.51 20.34
N SER A 306 4.81 20.68 19.72
CA SER A 306 3.62 21.56 19.77
C SER A 306 2.33 20.86 19.33
N GLN A 307 2.45 19.95 18.36
CA GLN A 307 1.34 19.19 17.79
C GLN A 307 0.88 18.02 18.66
N PHE A 308 1.64 17.63 19.69
CA PHE A 308 1.27 16.50 20.56
C PHE A 308 -0.13 16.73 21.16
N LYS A 309 -0.40 17.95 21.64
CA LYS A 309 -1.69 18.36 22.21
C LYS A 309 -2.88 18.29 21.23
N LEU A 310 -2.61 18.21 19.93
CA LEU A 310 -3.59 18.20 18.84
C LEU A 310 -3.81 16.79 18.27
N ILE A 311 -3.16 15.76 18.82
CA ILE A 311 -3.35 14.38 18.37
C ILE A 311 -4.77 13.93 18.71
N THR A 312 -5.44 13.31 17.74
CA THR A 312 -6.83 12.84 17.88
C THR A 312 -6.90 11.60 18.77
N GLY A 313 -8.08 11.33 19.35
CA GLY A 313 -8.29 10.15 20.20
C GLY A 313 -7.90 8.82 19.55
N ALA A 314 -8.19 8.64 18.26
CA ALA A 314 -7.82 7.42 17.53
C ALA A 314 -6.29 7.21 17.48
N HIS A 315 -5.53 8.25 17.15
CA HIS A 315 -4.07 8.19 17.10
C HIS A 315 -3.46 8.05 18.50
N LEU A 316 -4.02 8.74 19.51
CA LEU A 316 -3.60 8.56 20.91
C LEU A 316 -3.82 7.13 21.40
N GLY A 317 -4.90 6.47 20.97
CA GLY A 317 -5.14 5.06 21.26
C GLY A 317 -3.99 4.17 20.79
N GLY A 318 -3.51 4.38 19.56
CA GLY A 318 -2.33 3.67 19.04
C GLY A 318 -1.04 3.96 19.81
N ILE A 319 -0.81 5.21 20.24
CA ILE A 319 0.35 5.56 21.08
C ILE A 319 0.24 4.91 22.46
N LEU A 320 -0.96 4.90 23.06
CA LEU A 320 -1.21 4.29 24.38
C LEU A 320 -1.01 2.78 24.32
N GLU A 321 -1.55 2.12 23.29
CA GLU A 321 -1.35 0.70 23.01
C GLU A 321 0.15 0.34 23.03
N GLU A 322 0.94 1.12 22.29
CA GLU A 322 2.39 0.92 22.20
C GLU A 322 3.11 1.24 23.52
N ALA A 323 2.73 2.33 24.18
CA ALA A 323 3.35 2.73 25.45
C ALA A 323 3.10 1.70 26.56
N VAL A 324 1.90 1.11 26.63
CA VAL A 324 1.57 0.02 27.57
C VAL A 324 2.40 -1.22 27.26
N ARG A 325 2.50 -1.61 25.98
CA ARG A 325 3.31 -2.74 25.52
C ARG A 325 4.79 -2.57 25.88
N MET A 326 5.32 -1.37 25.72
CA MET A 326 6.71 -1.04 26.01
C MET A 326 6.95 -0.63 27.47
N LYS A 327 5.92 -0.65 28.33
CA LYS A 327 5.97 -0.27 29.76
C LYS A 327 6.48 1.16 30.00
N HIS A 328 6.20 2.06 29.06
CA HIS A 328 6.70 3.43 29.07
C HIS A 328 5.84 4.36 29.95
N GLN A 329 6.05 4.30 31.27
CA GLN A 329 5.19 4.96 32.26
C GLN A 329 5.04 6.48 32.08
N SER A 330 6.10 7.20 31.70
CA SER A 330 6.02 8.64 31.49
C SER A 330 5.13 9.03 30.29
N MET A 331 5.03 8.16 29.28
CA MET A 331 4.18 8.38 28.11
C MET A 331 2.73 8.02 28.43
N ILE A 332 2.50 6.90 29.15
CA ILE A 332 1.17 6.54 29.66
C ILE A 332 0.61 7.71 30.47
N LYS A 333 1.36 8.22 31.46
CA LYS A 333 0.97 9.39 32.24
C LYS A 333 0.68 10.61 31.37
N ALA A 334 1.51 10.90 30.37
CA ALA A 334 1.29 12.02 29.47
C ALA A 334 -0.01 11.89 28.66
N ILE A 335 -0.35 10.69 28.20
CA ILE A 335 -1.58 10.42 27.45
C ILE A 335 -2.81 10.51 28.35
N LEU A 336 -2.73 10.03 29.60
CA LEU A 336 -3.84 10.11 30.55
C LEU A 336 -4.24 11.55 30.88
N HIS A 337 -3.26 12.47 30.89
CA HIS A 337 -3.49 13.91 31.08
C HIS A 337 -3.73 14.66 29.76
N HIS A 338 -3.83 13.95 28.64
CA HIS A 338 -4.02 14.57 27.32
C HIS A 338 -5.47 15.07 27.14
N PRO A 339 -5.70 16.26 26.55
CA PRO A 339 -7.05 16.82 26.37
C PRO A 339 -8.01 15.89 25.60
N ASN A 340 -7.49 15.14 24.65
CA ASN A 340 -8.26 14.20 23.83
C ASN A 340 -8.30 12.76 24.39
N PHE A 341 -7.83 12.51 25.62
CA PHE A 341 -7.84 11.16 26.22
C PHE A 341 -9.25 10.55 26.24
N ALA A 342 -10.27 11.34 26.57
CA ALA A 342 -11.66 10.89 26.62
C ALA A 342 -12.20 10.43 25.24
N GLN A 343 -11.56 10.84 24.15
CA GLN A 343 -11.93 10.51 22.77
C GLN A 343 -11.23 9.25 22.25
N ILE A 344 -10.38 8.59 23.04
CA ILE A 344 -9.75 7.32 22.64
C ILE A 344 -10.85 6.28 22.41
N PRO A 345 -10.90 5.61 21.23
CA PRO A 345 -11.92 4.61 20.94
C PRO A 345 -11.86 3.42 21.90
N GLU A 346 -13.03 2.84 22.22
CA GLU A 346 -13.14 1.61 23.02
C GLU A 346 -12.30 0.46 22.43
N ASP A 347 -12.24 0.36 21.11
CA ASP A 347 -11.49 -0.68 20.40
C ASP A 347 -9.99 -0.66 20.71
N SER A 348 -9.41 0.50 21.03
CA SER A 348 -8.01 0.57 21.49
C SER A 348 -7.81 -0.17 22.80
N PHE A 349 -8.72 0.00 23.76
CA PHE A 349 -8.68 -0.70 25.05
C PHE A 349 -8.94 -2.20 24.89
N LYS A 350 -9.84 -2.59 23.98
CA LYS A 350 -10.07 -4.00 23.63
C LYS A 350 -8.82 -4.65 23.06
N ARG A 351 -8.15 -4.01 22.09
CA ARG A 351 -6.90 -4.52 21.51
C ARG A 351 -5.81 -4.70 22.56
N MET A 352 -5.65 -3.72 23.46
CA MET A 352 -4.70 -3.84 24.56
C MET A 352 -5.04 -5.00 25.51
N ALA A 353 -6.32 -5.21 25.85
CA ALA A 353 -6.75 -6.35 26.68
C ALA A 353 -6.44 -7.69 25.99
N ILE A 354 -6.80 -7.82 24.71
CA ILE A 354 -6.56 -9.03 23.92
C ILE A 354 -5.05 -9.31 23.84
N LEU A 355 -4.25 -8.28 23.54
CA LEU A 355 -2.80 -8.41 23.48
C LEU A 355 -2.21 -8.86 24.83
N HIS A 356 -2.68 -8.29 25.94
CA HIS A 356 -2.30 -8.71 27.28
C HIS A 356 -2.59 -10.19 27.52
N MET A 357 -3.82 -10.64 27.24
CA MET A 357 -4.25 -12.03 27.43
C MET A 357 -3.45 -13.00 26.55
N GLN A 358 -3.11 -12.61 25.31
CA GLN A 358 -2.33 -13.44 24.38
C GLN A 358 -0.85 -13.54 24.74
N THR A 359 -0.25 -12.44 25.23
CA THR A 359 1.20 -12.36 25.47
C THR A 359 1.59 -12.63 26.93
N GLY A 360 0.63 -12.57 27.85
CA GLY A 360 0.87 -12.58 29.29
C GLY A 360 1.64 -11.35 29.79
N ASP A 361 1.75 -10.29 28.99
CA ASP A 361 2.58 -9.14 29.34
C ASP A 361 1.98 -8.34 30.51
N ARG A 362 2.71 -8.30 31.63
CA ARG A 362 2.32 -7.56 32.83
C ARG A 362 2.36 -6.03 32.69
N GLY A 363 2.71 -5.48 31.52
CA GLY A 363 2.71 -4.03 31.28
C GLY A 363 1.34 -3.38 31.51
N LEU A 364 0.28 -4.03 31.05
CA LEU A 364 -1.09 -3.58 31.31
C LEU A 364 -1.44 -3.68 32.79
N GLN A 365 -1.09 -4.80 33.44
CA GLN A 365 -1.34 -5.01 34.87
C GLN A 365 -0.75 -3.88 35.73
N HIS A 366 0.51 -3.55 35.48
CA HIS A 366 1.21 -2.48 36.20
C HIS A 366 0.52 -1.13 36.00
N SER A 367 0.18 -0.81 34.75
CA SER A 367 -0.44 0.45 34.39
C SER A 367 -1.84 0.61 34.98
N LEU A 368 -2.63 -0.47 35.05
CA LEU A 368 -3.96 -0.46 35.68
C LEU A 368 -3.91 -0.27 37.19
N LEU A 369 -2.85 -0.73 37.86
CA LEU A 369 -2.67 -0.54 39.31
C LEU A 369 -2.23 0.88 39.65
N GLU A 370 -1.39 1.48 38.80
CA GLU A 370 -0.83 2.81 39.05
C GLU A 370 -1.74 3.96 38.62
N GLU A 371 -2.62 3.74 37.63
CA GLU A 371 -3.34 4.82 36.96
C GLU A 371 -4.87 4.65 37.04
N PRO A 372 -5.56 5.30 38.01
CA PRO A 372 -7.00 5.17 38.22
C PRO A 372 -7.85 5.58 37.00
N HIS A 373 -7.39 6.56 36.22
CA HIS A 373 -8.10 7.01 35.01
C HIS A 373 -8.06 5.96 33.90
N LEU A 374 -6.94 5.25 33.76
CA LEU A 374 -6.82 4.13 32.84
C LEU A 374 -7.74 2.99 33.28
N HIS A 375 -7.69 2.66 34.56
CA HIS A 375 -8.54 1.64 35.17
C HIS A 375 -10.03 1.93 34.96
N ALA A 376 -10.49 3.16 35.20
CA ALA A 376 -11.88 3.56 34.98
C ALA A 376 -12.32 3.41 33.52
N LYS A 377 -11.44 3.76 32.55
CA LYS A 377 -11.73 3.57 31.12
C LYS A 377 -11.80 2.09 30.73
N TYR A 378 -10.97 1.26 31.31
CA TYR A 378 -11.04 -0.19 31.14
C TYR A 378 -12.32 -0.78 31.73
N GLY A 379 -12.71 -0.38 32.94
CA GLY A 379 -13.98 -0.76 33.54
C GLY A 379 -15.17 -0.35 32.67
N GLN A 380 -15.14 0.85 32.09
CA GLN A 380 -16.17 1.30 31.14
C GLN A 380 -16.21 0.41 29.88
N MET A 381 -15.05 0.06 29.31
CA MET A 381 -14.98 -0.83 28.14
C MET A 381 -15.55 -2.22 28.45
N ILE A 382 -15.21 -2.79 29.61
CA ILE A 382 -15.73 -4.08 30.07
C ILE A 382 -17.24 -4.01 30.30
N TYR A 383 -17.73 -2.95 30.94
CA TYR A 383 -19.16 -2.72 31.14
C TYR A 383 -19.91 -2.66 29.79
N GLU A 384 -19.37 -1.97 28.79
CA GLU A 384 -19.97 -1.91 27.46
C GLU A 384 -19.92 -3.26 26.72
N ALA A 385 -18.84 -4.04 26.90
CA ALA A 385 -18.75 -5.39 26.35
C ALA A 385 -19.80 -6.34 26.96
N ILE A 386 -20.04 -6.22 28.27
CA ILE A 386 -21.13 -6.91 28.98
C ILE A 386 -22.48 -6.48 28.39
N ARG A 387 -22.76 -5.17 28.35
CA ARG A 387 -24.02 -4.62 27.83
C ARG A 387 -24.34 -5.06 26.41
N ARG A 388 -23.31 -5.23 25.57
CA ARG A 388 -23.43 -5.69 24.16
C ARG A 388 -23.39 -7.21 24.02
N ASN A 389 -23.18 -7.96 25.11
CA ASN A 389 -23.00 -9.41 25.13
C ASN A 389 -21.91 -9.88 24.15
N GLU A 390 -20.73 -9.25 24.20
CA GLU A 390 -19.59 -9.59 23.34
C GLU A 390 -18.91 -10.89 23.80
N SER A 391 -19.56 -12.04 23.59
CA SER A 391 -19.15 -13.36 24.11
C SER A 391 -17.66 -13.68 23.90
N PRO A 392 -17.03 -13.45 22.73
CA PRO A 392 -15.62 -13.79 22.53
C PRO A 392 -14.67 -13.02 23.45
N LEU A 393 -14.97 -11.75 23.76
CA LEU A 393 -14.16 -10.95 24.67
C LEU A 393 -14.42 -11.35 26.11
N ILE A 394 -15.67 -11.59 26.48
CA ILE A 394 -16.06 -12.01 27.83
C ILE A 394 -15.42 -13.36 28.19
N GLU A 395 -15.47 -14.34 27.30
CA GLU A 395 -14.85 -15.67 27.48
C GLU A 395 -13.34 -15.57 27.72
N GLN A 396 -12.66 -14.65 27.04
CA GLN A 396 -11.23 -14.41 27.27
C GLN A 396 -10.98 -13.73 28.63
N LEU A 397 -11.75 -12.69 28.96
CA LEU A 397 -11.62 -11.95 30.22
C LEU A 397 -11.87 -12.81 31.46
N ILE A 398 -12.80 -13.76 31.38
CA ILE A 398 -13.11 -14.71 32.47
C ILE A 398 -11.86 -15.51 32.87
N ASN A 399 -11.06 -15.90 31.89
CA ASN A 399 -9.87 -16.72 32.11
C ASN A 399 -8.63 -15.90 32.48
N ASP A 400 -8.71 -14.57 32.42
CA ASP A 400 -7.59 -13.69 32.70
C ASP A 400 -7.43 -13.46 34.22
N PRO A 401 -6.24 -13.69 34.81
CA PRO A 401 -6.06 -13.60 36.27
C PRO A 401 -6.19 -12.18 36.81
N ILE A 402 -6.09 -11.15 35.98
CA ILE A 402 -6.06 -9.74 36.39
C ILE A 402 -7.42 -9.11 36.13
N LEU A 403 -7.88 -9.19 34.89
CA LEU A 403 -9.10 -8.55 34.41
C LEU A 403 -10.37 -9.29 34.84
N LYS A 404 -10.31 -10.55 35.26
CA LYS A 404 -11.51 -11.27 35.76
C LYS A 404 -12.17 -10.59 36.96
N SER A 405 -11.36 -9.97 37.82
CA SER A 405 -11.86 -9.26 39.01
C SER A 405 -12.66 -8.01 38.61
N GLU A 406 -12.16 -7.29 37.61
CA GLU A 406 -12.83 -6.12 37.03
C GLU A 406 -14.08 -6.52 36.24
N LEU A 407 -14.01 -7.63 35.49
CA LEU A 407 -15.18 -8.22 34.82
C LEU A 407 -16.30 -8.52 35.82
N LEU A 408 -15.97 -9.16 36.95
CA LEU A 408 -16.94 -9.44 38.00
C LEU A 408 -17.54 -8.14 38.57
N ALA A 409 -16.70 -7.14 38.87
CA ALA A 409 -17.15 -5.86 39.42
C ALA A 409 -18.11 -5.13 38.45
N GLN A 410 -17.76 -5.04 37.17
CA GLN A 410 -18.61 -4.40 36.17
C GLN A 410 -19.87 -5.21 35.86
N PHE A 411 -19.81 -6.55 35.98
CA PHE A 411 -20.98 -7.40 35.84
C PHE A 411 -22.00 -7.20 36.96
N VAL A 412 -21.55 -7.14 38.21
CA VAL A 412 -22.40 -6.81 39.36
C VAL A 412 -23.02 -5.43 39.15
N ARG A 413 -22.20 -4.43 38.78
CA ARG A 413 -22.69 -3.08 38.50
C ARG A 413 -23.74 -3.05 37.39
N TYR A 414 -23.50 -3.76 36.29
CA TYR A 414 -24.47 -3.88 35.19
C TYR A 414 -25.81 -4.43 35.67
N ALA A 415 -25.78 -5.53 36.44
CA ALA A 415 -26.98 -6.15 36.98
C ALA A 415 -27.74 -5.27 37.98
N GLU A 416 -27.04 -4.45 38.76
CA GLU A 416 -27.65 -3.50 39.71
C GLU A 416 -28.29 -2.29 39.02
N THR A 417 -27.75 -1.86 37.87
CA THR A 417 -28.17 -0.62 37.20
C THR A 417 -29.18 -0.81 36.07
N ASP A 418 -29.29 -2.00 35.48
CA ASP A 418 -30.09 -2.22 34.26
C ASP A 418 -31.40 -2.99 34.56
N GLU A 419 -32.48 -2.26 34.84
CA GLU A 419 -33.83 -2.78 35.16
C GLU A 419 -34.62 -3.30 33.92
N LEU A 420 -34.01 -3.33 32.72
CA LEU A 420 -34.71 -3.66 31.48
C LEU A 420 -34.74 -5.17 31.17
N PHE A 421 -35.77 -5.62 30.42
CA PHE A 421 -35.91 -7.02 29.96
C PHE A 421 -34.70 -7.55 29.18
N VAL A 422 -33.93 -6.67 28.53
CA VAL A 422 -32.69 -7.03 27.80
C VAL A 422 -31.58 -7.48 28.76
N SER A 423 -31.53 -6.95 29.99
CA SER A 423 -30.51 -7.32 30.97
C SER A 423 -30.65 -8.78 31.43
N HIS A 424 -31.86 -9.37 31.40
CA HIS A 424 -32.05 -10.79 31.74
C HIS A 424 -31.22 -11.74 30.87
N TYR A 425 -31.29 -11.59 29.54
CA TYR A 425 -30.60 -12.49 28.63
C TYR A 425 -29.09 -12.34 28.75
N VAL A 426 -28.59 -11.10 28.84
CA VAL A 426 -27.16 -10.80 29.01
C VAL A 426 -26.64 -11.34 30.35
N ILE A 427 -27.33 -11.06 31.45
CA ILE A 427 -26.97 -11.55 32.79
C ILE A 427 -26.93 -13.08 32.80
N ARG A 428 -27.95 -13.71 32.22
CA ARG A 428 -28.03 -15.16 32.13
C ARG A 428 -26.86 -15.75 31.33
N ASP A 429 -26.59 -15.22 30.14
CA ASP A 429 -25.56 -15.76 29.26
C ASP A 429 -24.16 -15.64 29.91
N ILE A 430 -23.89 -14.51 30.58
CA ILE A 430 -22.62 -14.30 31.28
C ILE A 430 -22.54 -15.17 32.55
N LEU A 431 -23.62 -15.30 33.32
CA LEU A 431 -23.68 -16.23 34.46
C LEU A 431 -23.39 -17.67 34.03
N ARG A 432 -23.99 -18.09 32.92
CA ARG A 432 -23.72 -19.40 32.33
C ARG A 432 -22.23 -19.56 32.04
N GLN A 433 -21.59 -18.57 31.42
CA GLN A 433 -20.15 -18.60 31.12
C GLN A 433 -19.29 -18.69 32.39
N PHE A 434 -19.61 -17.90 33.43
CA PHE A 434 -18.90 -17.99 34.71
C PHE A 434 -19.01 -19.39 35.32
N PHE A 435 -20.19 -20.01 35.22
CA PHE A 435 -20.44 -21.33 35.82
C PHE A 435 -19.74 -22.46 35.09
N LEU A 436 -19.61 -22.35 33.77
CA LEU A 436 -18.84 -23.30 32.97
C LEU A 436 -17.35 -23.33 33.37
N THR A 437 -16.81 -22.27 33.97
CA THR A 437 -15.39 -22.24 34.40
C THR A 437 -15.11 -22.95 35.71
N GLN A 438 -16.13 -23.16 36.54
CA GLN A 438 -15.99 -23.65 37.92
C GLN A 438 -15.05 -22.80 38.82
N ASP A 439 -14.71 -21.56 38.43
CA ASP A 439 -13.84 -20.70 39.24
C ASP A 439 -14.62 -20.16 40.46
N ALA A 440 -14.28 -20.67 41.64
CA ALA A 440 -14.86 -20.24 42.90
C ALA A 440 -14.70 -18.73 43.16
N ALA A 441 -13.64 -18.09 42.63
CA ALA A 441 -13.41 -16.65 42.78
C ALA A 441 -14.44 -15.80 42.02
N LEU A 442 -15.04 -16.34 40.95
CA LEU A 442 -16.13 -15.67 40.23
C LEU A 442 -17.50 -16.02 40.81
N ILE A 443 -17.69 -17.30 41.15
CA ILE A 443 -19.00 -17.84 41.53
C ILE A 443 -19.39 -17.45 42.95
N ALA A 444 -18.47 -17.60 43.92
CA ALA A 444 -18.80 -17.42 45.33
C ALA A 444 -19.29 -15.98 45.65
N PRO A 445 -18.67 -14.90 45.15
CA PRO A 445 -19.16 -13.55 45.40
C PRO A 445 -20.58 -13.32 44.88
N LEU A 446 -20.93 -13.84 43.71
CA LEU A 446 -22.26 -13.69 43.12
C LEU A 446 -23.35 -14.36 43.96
N LEU A 447 -23.07 -15.54 44.52
CA LEU A 447 -24.04 -16.26 45.36
C LEU A 447 -24.35 -15.56 46.70
N THR A 448 -23.50 -14.63 47.13
CA THR A 448 -23.76 -13.79 48.32
C THR A 448 -24.76 -12.66 48.05
N LEU A 449 -24.94 -12.28 46.79
CA LEU A 449 -25.84 -11.21 46.37
C LEU A 449 -27.24 -11.78 46.07
N SER A 450 -28.27 -11.23 46.70
CA SER A 450 -29.65 -11.71 46.56
C SER A 450 -30.14 -11.71 45.12
N LEU A 451 -29.84 -10.64 44.38
CA LEU A 451 -30.19 -10.48 42.95
C LEU A 451 -29.72 -11.67 42.10
N PHE A 452 -28.48 -12.12 42.33
CA PHE A 452 -27.90 -13.20 41.55
C PHE A 452 -28.39 -14.57 42.01
N ARG A 453 -28.70 -14.77 43.30
CA ARG A 453 -29.26 -16.05 43.78
C ARG A 453 -30.55 -16.43 43.04
N ASP A 454 -31.43 -15.47 42.79
CA ASP A 454 -32.68 -15.74 42.07
C ASP A 454 -32.41 -16.02 40.58
N ARG A 455 -31.47 -15.29 39.97
CA ARG A 455 -31.02 -15.53 38.58
C ARG A 455 -30.36 -16.89 38.38
N VAL A 456 -29.63 -17.36 39.39
CA VAL A 456 -28.99 -18.67 39.37
C VAL A 456 -30.03 -19.78 39.43
N LYS A 457 -31.08 -19.62 40.24
CA LYS A 457 -32.21 -20.56 40.25
C LYS A 457 -32.91 -20.62 38.90
N GLU A 458 -33.19 -19.45 38.31
CA GLU A 458 -33.77 -19.37 36.97
C GLU A 458 -32.89 -20.07 35.92
N LEU A 459 -31.58 -19.84 35.96
CA LEU A 459 -30.62 -20.47 35.06
C LEU A 459 -30.57 -22.01 35.26
N VAL A 460 -30.65 -22.49 36.50
CA VAL A 460 -30.76 -23.92 36.83
C VAL A 460 -32.06 -24.51 36.26
N ASP A 461 -33.19 -23.86 36.49
CA ASP A 461 -34.50 -24.32 35.97
C ASP A 461 -34.51 -24.36 34.44
N GLN A 462 -33.93 -23.35 33.78
CA GLN A 462 -33.77 -23.32 32.33
C GLN A 462 -32.83 -24.41 31.83
N SER A 463 -31.71 -24.67 32.53
CA SER A 463 -30.79 -25.75 32.15
C SER A 463 -31.49 -27.11 32.14
N ILE A 464 -32.40 -27.34 33.09
CA ILE A 464 -33.24 -28.53 33.17
C ILE A 464 -34.27 -28.56 32.03
N GLN A 465 -34.93 -27.44 31.75
CA GLN A 465 -35.97 -27.35 30.72
C GLN A 465 -35.44 -27.51 29.29
N PHE A 466 -34.25 -26.98 29.02
CA PHE A 466 -33.62 -26.94 27.69
C PHE A 466 -32.49 -27.95 27.51
N ASP A 467 -32.30 -28.86 28.46
CA ASP A 467 -31.34 -29.95 28.37
C ASP A 467 -29.88 -29.46 28.14
N ASP A 468 -29.47 -28.39 28.84
CA ASP A 468 -28.10 -27.83 28.74
C ASP A 468 -27.08 -28.70 29.49
N GLU A 469 -26.67 -29.80 28.84
CA GLU A 469 -25.79 -30.83 29.43
C GLU A 469 -24.54 -30.24 30.08
N ASN A 470 -23.87 -29.30 29.40
CA ASN A 470 -22.62 -28.72 29.90
C ASN A 470 -22.82 -27.96 31.22
N LEU A 471 -23.89 -27.17 31.32
CA LEU A 471 -24.17 -26.43 32.55
C LEU A 471 -24.59 -27.38 33.68
N ILE A 472 -25.39 -28.40 33.38
CA ILE A 472 -25.81 -29.41 34.35
C ILE A 472 -24.61 -30.19 34.92
N GLU A 473 -23.72 -30.68 34.05
CA GLU A 473 -22.52 -31.39 34.47
C GLU A 473 -21.63 -30.53 35.37
N ASN A 474 -21.36 -29.29 34.94
CA ASN A 474 -20.55 -28.35 35.71
C ASN A 474 -21.19 -27.99 37.06
N ALA A 475 -22.50 -27.79 37.11
CA ALA A 475 -23.22 -27.50 38.35
C ALA A 475 -23.15 -28.66 39.34
N LEU A 476 -23.30 -29.91 38.88
CA LEU A 476 -23.21 -31.11 39.73
C LEU A 476 -21.80 -31.37 40.27
N LEU A 477 -20.78 -31.01 39.48
CA LEU A 477 -19.38 -31.14 39.87
C LEU A 477 -18.92 -30.01 40.81
N SER A 478 -19.54 -28.84 40.73
CA SER A 478 -19.23 -27.68 41.57
C SER A 478 -19.77 -27.82 42.99
N ASP A 479 -18.91 -27.68 44.00
CA ASP A 479 -19.32 -27.67 45.41
C ASP A 479 -20.20 -26.46 45.78
N LEU A 480 -20.15 -25.38 44.98
CA LEU A 480 -20.93 -24.16 45.21
C LEU A 480 -22.33 -24.22 44.57
N LEU A 481 -22.46 -24.88 43.41
CA LEU A 481 -23.71 -24.87 42.63
C LEU A 481 -24.53 -26.15 42.78
N ARG A 482 -23.91 -27.25 43.24
CA ARG A 482 -24.56 -28.56 43.31
C ARG A 482 -25.85 -28.55 44.12
N ASP A 483 -25.85 -27.94 45.29
CA ASP A 483 -27.03 -27.94 46.16
C ASP A 483 -28.19 -27.14 45.52
N LEU A 484 -27.88 -26.00 44.92
CA LEU A 484 -28.86 -25.19 44.17
C LEU A 484 -29.43 -25.97 42.97
N PHE A 485 -28.58 -26.71 42.26
CA PHE A 485 -29.02 -27.56 41.16
C PHE A 485 -29.94 -28.70 41.65
N LEU A 486 -29.56 -29.38 42.73
CA LEU A 486 -30.35 -30.47 43.29
C LEU A 486 -31.70 -29.98 43.86
N GLU A 487 -31.76 -28.76 44.38
CA GLU A 487 -33.03 -28.12 44.76
C GLU A 487 -33.94 -27.90 43.54
N GLY A 488 -33.41 -27.32 42.45
CA GLY A 488 -34.16 -27.13 41.20
C GLY A 488 -34.63 -28.46 40.61
N LEU A 489 -33.75 -29.47 40.58
CA LEU A 489 -34.10 -30.81 40.10
C LEU A 489 -35.20 -31.48 40.94
N LYS A 490 -35.23 -31.27 42.26
CA LYS A 490 -36.31 -31.77 43.13
C LYS A 490 -37.63 -31.07 42.85
N ALA A 491 -37.61 -29.78 42.50
CA ALA A 491 -38.79 -29.01 42.12
C ALA A 491 -39.30 -29.35 40.71
N ALA A 492 -38.44 -29.89 39.84
CA ALA A 492 -38.79 -30.27 38.47
C ALA A 492 -39.81 -31.43 38.39
N SER A 493 -40.57 -31.47 37.29
CA SER A 493 -41.59 -32.50 37.09
C SER A 493 -40.96 -33.90 37.00
N LYS A 494 -41.73 -34.96 37.30
CA LYS A 494 -41.26 -36.35 37.13
C LYS A 494 -40.84 -36.62 35.68
N LYS A 495 -41.52 -36.01 34.70
CA LYS A 495 -41.23 -36.13 33.28
C LYS A 495 -39.88 -35.50 32.92
N ASP A 496 -39.57 -34.32 33.45
CA ASP A 496 -38.29 -33.64 33.17
C ASP A 496 -37.12 -34.39 33.80
N ARG A 497 -37.28 -34.92 35.02
CA ARG A 497 -36.27 -35.79 35.64
C ARG A 497 -36.02 -37.07 34.83
N GLN A 498 -37.07 -37.70 34.32
CA GLN A 498 -36.97 -38.85 33.40
C GLN A 498 -36.25 -38.51 32.10
N ARG A 499 -36.58 -37.36 31.51
CA ARG A 499 -35.92 -36.85 30.30
C ARG A 499 -34.42 -36.66 30.53
N LEU A 500 -34.04 -35.93 31.58
CA LEU A 500 -32.63 -35.66 31.90
C LEU A 500 -31.84 -36.92 32.24
N TYR A 501 -32.42 -37.85 33.01
CA TYR A 501 -31.77 -39.13 33.29
C TYR A 501 -31.48 -39.90 31.99
N HIS A 502 -32.46 -39.95 31.08
CA HIS A 502 -32.27 -40.60 29.78
C HIS A 502 -31.23 -39.87 28.92
N LEU A 503 -31.25 -38.52 28.89
CA LEU A 503 -30.28 -37.69 28.18
C LEU A 503 -28.84 -38.09 28.52
N PHE A 504 -28.51 -38.13 29.81
CA PHE A 504 -27.16 -38.49 30.26
C PHE A 504 -26.84 -39.97 30.06
N THR A 505 -27.72 -40.88 30.46
CA THR A 505 -27.44 -42.33 30.43
C THR A 505 -27.44 -42.96 29.03
N SER A 506 -28.13 -42.33 28.06
CA SER A 506 -28.14 -42.79 26.67
C SER A 506 -26.92 -42.32 25.87
N ASN A 507 -26.13 -41.38 26.40
CA ASN A 507 -24.89 -40.93 25.79
C ASN A 507 -23.83 -42.05 25.88
N PRO A 508 -23.24 -42.51 24.75
CA PRO A 508 -22.24 -43.59 24.74
C PRO A 508 -20.97 -43.27 25.54
N ASP A 509 -20.69 -41.99 25.77
CA ASP A 509 -19.54 -41.53 26.57
C ASP A 509 -19.87 -41.34 28.05
N PHE A 510 -21.10 -41.61 28.50
CA PHE A 510 -21.51 -41.45 29.91
C PHE A 510 -20.61 -42.20 30.89
N GLN A 511 -20.21 -43.43 30.55
CA GLN A 511 -19.32 -44.25 31.39
C GLN A 511 -17.88 -43.71 31.46
N LYS A 512 -17.52 -42.73 30.62
CA LYS A 512 -16.22 -42.05 30.63
C LYS A 512 -16.24 -40.75 31.44
N LYS A 513 -17.40 -40.32 31.93
CA LYS A 513 -17.56 -39.09 32.73
C LYS A 513 -17.00 -39.28 34.16
N PRO A 514 -16.74 -38.19 34.91
CA PRO A 514 -16.23 -38.29 36.28
C PRO A 514 -17.11 -39.16 37.18
N ALA A 515 -16.50 -40.03 37.99
CA ALA A 515 -17.24 -40.98 38.85
C ALA A 515 -18.25 -40.30 39.79
N ARG A 516 -17.91 -39.11 40.30
CA ARG A 516 -18.80 -38.28 41.12
C ARG A 516 -20.09 -37.91 40.36
N LEU A 517 -19.98 -37.53 39.09
CA LEU A 517 -21.13 -37.18 38.26
C LEU A 517 -22.02 -38.40 37.98
N ILE A 518 -21.42 -39.54 37.63
CA ILE A 518 -22.15 -40.80 37.37
C ILE A 518 -22.95 -41.22 38.61
N GLN A 519 -22.31 -41.19 39.79
CA GLN A 519 -22.97 -41.55 41.04
C GLN A 519 -24.14 -40.62 41.38
N GLU A 520 -24.01 -39.31 41.14
CA GLU A 520 -25.10 -38.37 41.39
C GLU A 520 -26.27 -38.58 40.43
N ILE A 521 -26.02 -38.78 39.14
CA ILE A 521 -27.08 -39.01 38.14
C ILE A 521 -27.82 -40.34 38.44
N GLN A 522 -27.11 -41.39 38.86
CA GLN A 522 -27.72 -42.66 39.27
C GLN A 522 -28.59 -42.54 40.54
N ARG A 523 -28.37 -41.52 41.36
CA ARG A 523 -29.19 -41.23 42.56
C ARG A 523 -30.46 -40.46 42.27
N TRP A 524 -30.65 -39.98 41.04
CA TRP A 524 -31.89 -39.35 40.65
C TRP A 524 -32.98 -40.43 40.64
N ASN A 525 -33.79 -40.48 41.71
CA ASN A 525 -34.92 -41.40 41.83
C ASN A 525 -35.98 -41.03 40.77
N VAL A 526 -35.85 -41.62 39.59
CA VAL A 526 -36.56 -41.30 38.35
C VAL A 526 -37.60 -42.36 37.99
#